data_AF-A0A6J1W230-F1
#
_entry.id   AF-A0A6J1W230-F1
#
_cell.length_a   1.000
_cell.length_b   1.000
_cell.length_c   1.000
_cell.angle_alpha   90.00
_cell.angle_beta   90.00
_cell.angle_gamma   90.00
#
_symmetry.space_group_name_H-M   'P 1'
#
loop_
_entity.id
_entity.type
_entity.pdbx_description
1 polymer ?
#
loop_
_entity_poly.entity_id
_entity_poly.type
_entity_poly.pdbx_seq_one_letter_code
_entity_poly.pdbx_strand_id
1 'polypeptide(L)'
;MPTSLSSSQGRVPGPFSVSYAAAKFAVEGFFTSLRTELRLRNMDLPITVAVLGYIDTEMAVKSVGNKITQRPSPKEECAQRIVRGGVLRYREVFYPYWALKPTLIYRELLPDLMDQVIGYGYRLENIL
;
A
#
# COMPACT_ATOMS: atom_id res chain seq x y z
N MET A 1 11.53 14.00 7.57
CA MET A 1 10.45 13.57 8.49
C MET A 1 10.25 12.07 8.36
N PRO A 2 9.96 11.34 9.45
CA PRO A 2 9.84 9.89 9.41
C PRO A 2 8.69 9.48 8.48
N THR A 3 9.06 8.78 7.40
CA THR A 3 8.13 8.26 6.41
C THR A 3 8.27 6.75 6.39
N SER A 4 7.15 6.05 6.61
CA SER A 4 7.10 4.60 6.59
C SER A 4 6.51 4.10 5.27
N LEU A 5 7.12 3.05 4.71
CA LEU A 5 6.71 2.46 3.45
C LEU A 5 5.79 1.25 3.68
N SER A 6 4.52 1.45 3.35
CA SER A 6 3.47 0.43 3.36
C SER A 6 3.15 -0.03 1.94
N SER A 7 2.08 -0.82 1.80
CA SER A 7 1.56 -1.33 0.54
C SER A 7 0.03 -1.33 0.59
N SER A 8 -0.62 -1.36 -0.58
CA SER A 8 -2.04 -1.71 -0.68
C SER A 8 -2.36 -3.00 0.08
N GLN A 9 -1.43 -3.96 0.10
CA GLN A 9 -1.55 -5.22 0.85
C GLN A 9 -1.50 -5.07 2.37
N GLY A 10 -1.10 -3.92 2.90
CA GLY A 10 -1.24 -3.59 4.33
C GLY A 10 -2.65 -3.17 4.73
N ARG A 11 -3.58 -3.08 3.77
CA ARG A 11 -4.98 -2.71 3.99
C ARG A 11 -5.97 -3.56 3.24
N VAL A 12 -5.58 -4.17 2.12
CA VAL A 12 -6.39 -5.10 1.29
C VAL A 12 -5.45 -6.26 0.94
N PRO A 13 -5.48 -7.37 1.69
CA PRO A 13 -4.54 -8.47 1.47
C PRO A 13 -4.82 -9.14 0.12
N GLY A 14 -3.77 -9.43 -0.64
CA GLY A 14 -3.86 -10.21 -1.87
C GLY A 14 -3.45 -11.68 -1.64
N PRO A 15 -3.93 -12.62 -2.46
CA PRO A 15 -3.47 -14.01 -2.40
C PRO A 15 -1.97 -14.13 -2.73
N PHE A 16 -1.39 -15.28 -2.38
CA PHE A 16 0.01 -15.66 -2.66
C PHE A 16 1.09 -14.74 -2.07
N SER A 17 0.73 -13.90 -1.09
CA SER A 17 1.65 -12.98 -0.41
C SER A 17 1.27 -12.74 1.05
N VAL A 18 0.77 -13.79 1.73
CA VAL A 18 0.23 -13.74 3.09
C VAL A 18 1.20 -13.14 4.10
N SER A 19 2.46 -13.58 4.11
CA SER A 19 3.49 -13.07 5.04
C SER A 19 3.83 -11.61 4.77
N TYR A 20 3.89 -11.21 3.50
CA TYR A 20 4.09 -9.83 3.09
C TYR A 20 2.92 -8.94 3.54
N ALA A 21 1.69 -9.37 3.30
CA ALA A 21 0.49 -8.65 3.75
C ALA A 21 0.50 -8.48 5.27
N ALA A 22 0.74 -9.55 6.03
CA ALA A 22 0.82 -9.49 7.49
C ALA A 22 1.85 -8.45 7.98
N ALA A 23 3.05 -8.43 7.39
CA ALA A 23 4.07 -7.44 7.74
C ALA A 23 3.62 -6.00 7.42
N LYS A 24 2.94 -5.78 6.28
CA LYS A 24 2.44 -4.45 5.91
C LYS A 24 1.25 -4.00 6.77
N PHE A 25 0.39 -4.91 7.21
CA PHE A 25 -0.64 -4.63 8.22
C PHE A 25 -0.01 -4.24 9.57
N ALA A 26 1.06 -4.93 10.00
CA ALA A 26 1.79 -4.59 11.22
C ALA A 26 2.38 -3.18 11.15
N VAL A 27 2.93 -2.79 10.00
CA VAL A 27 3.43 -1.41 9.77
C VAL A 27 2.31 -0.37 9.90
N GLU A 28 1.15 -0.59 9.26
CA GLU A 28 -0.01 0.31 9.36
C GLU A 28 -0.52 0.44 10.80
N GLY A 29 -0.67 -0.68 11.51
CA GLY A 29 -1.11 -0.72 12.90
C GLY A 29 -0.14 0.00 13.83
N PHE A 30 1.16 -0.32 13.73
CA PHE A 30 2.21 0.30 14.54
C PHE A 30 2.23 1.81 14.39
N PHE A 31 2.33 2.33 13.16
CA PHE A 31 2.42 3.78 12.94
C PHE A 31 1.09 4.51 13.18
N THR A 32 -0.04 3.82 13.10
CA THR A 32 -1.33 4.37 13.51
C THR A 32 -1.42 4.54 15.03
N SER A 33 -0.99 3.54 15.81
CA SER A 33 -0.91 3.64 17.27
C SER A 33 0.08 4.72 17.70
N LEU A 34 1.31 4.65 17.19
CA LEU A 34 2.39 5.57 17.55
C LEU A 34 2.01 7.03 17.29
N ARG A 35 1.35 7.32 16.16
CA ARG A 35 0.90 8.69 15.87
C ARG A 35 -0.09 9.22 16.91
N THR A 36 -0.97 8.36 17.42
CA THR A 36 -1.91 8.72 18.50
C THR A 36 -1.16 8.92 19.81
N GLU A 37 -0.21 8.05 20.15
CA GLU A 37 0.62 8.19 21.34
C GLU A 37 1.43 9.50 21.34
N LEU A 38 2.05 9.86 20.21
CA LEU A 38 2.80 11.11 20.06
C LEU A 38 1.90 12.34 20.25
N ARG A 39 0.67 12.30 19.74
CA ARG A 39 -0.33 13.36 19.94
C ARG A 39 -0.72 13.50 21.40
N LEU A 40 -0.98 12.38 22.09
CA LEU A 40 -1.30 12.37 23.52
C LEU A 40 -0.14 12.91 24.38
N ARG A 41 1.10 12.74 23.92
CA ARG A 41 2.31 13.29 24.55
C ARG A 41 2.65 14.72 24.13
N ASN A 42 1.79 15.39 23.36
CA ASN A 42 2.04 16.73 22.80
C ASN A 42 3.37 16.85 22.03
N MET A 43 3.82 15.78 21.38
CA MET A 43 5.02 15.78 20.55
C MET A 43 4.68 16.16 19.11
N ASP A 44 5.26 17.24 18.60
CA ASP A 44 5.08 17.67 17.21
C ASP A 44 5.96 16.87 16.22
N LEU A 45 5.73 15.56 16.17
CA LEU A 45 6.43 14.65 15.26
C LEU A 45 5.44 14.02 14.27
N PRO A 46 5.40 14.50 13.01
CA PRO A 46 4.48 13.99 12.01
C PRO A 46 5.02 12.68 11.44
N ILE A 47 4.14 11.69 11.32
CA ILE A 47 4.45 10.39 10.71
C ILE A 47 3.62 10.23 9.46
N THR A 48 4.31 10.08 8.33
CA THR A 48 3.71 9.79 7.03
C THR A 48 3.77 8.29 6.74
N VAL A 49 2.64 7.69 6.36
CA VAL A 49 2.58 6.31 5.88
C VAL A 49 2.28 6.32 4.38
N ALA A 50 3.20 5.80 3.56
CA ALA A 50 3.03 5.71 2.12
C ALA A 50 2.46 4.34 1.74
N VAL A 51 1.22 4.30 1.26
CA VAL A 51 0.50 3.12 0.81
C VAL A 51 0.68 2.98 -0.70
N LEU A 52 1.51 2.02 -1.10
CA LEU A 52 1.95 1.85 -2.48
C LEU A 52 1.29 0.65 -3.16
N GLY A 53 0.91 0.82 -4.41
CA GLY A 53 0.40 -0.25 -5.28
C GLY A 53 1.55 -0.98 -5.97
N TYR A 54 1.28 -1.46 -7.19
CA TYR A 54 2.32 -2.07 -8.02
C TYR A 54 3.18 -0.99 -8.70
N ILE A 55 4.48 -0.96 -8.38
CA ILE A 55 5.45 0.06 -8.85
C ILE A 55 6.50 -0.61 -9.73
N ASP A 56 6.97 0.07 -10.78
CA ASP A 56 7.90 -0.42 -11.82
C ASP A 56 9.38 -0.51 -11.36
N THR A 57 9.57 -0.94 -10.12
CA THR A 57 10.90 -1.32 -9.64
C THR A 57 11.33 -2.65 -10.28
N GLU A 58 12.61 -2.80 -10.60
CA GLU A 58 13.14 -4.01 -11.24
C GLU A 58 12.79 -5.28 -10.47
N MET A 59 12.93 -5.24 -9.14
CA MET A 59 12.62 -6.35 -8.25
C MET A 59 11.12 -6.71 -8.27
N ALA A 60 10.22 -5.72 -8.24
CA ALA A 60 8.78 -5.98 -8.30
C ALA A 60 8.37 -6.55 -9.67
N VAL A 61 8.83 -5.94 -10.76
CA VAL A 61 8.52 -6.40 -12.12
C VAL A 61 9.01 -7.82 -12.35
N LYS A 62 10.24 -8.15 -11.89
CA LYS A 62 10.78 -9.50 -11.97
C LYS A 62 10.00 -10.51 -11.12
N SER A 63 9.52 -10.11 -9.94
CA SER A 63 8.90 -11.03 -8.98
C SER A 63 7.44 -11.34 -9.28
N VAL A 64 6.68 -10.34 -9.76
CA VAL A 64 5.22 -10.44 -9.95
C VAL A 64 4.71 -10.05 -11.33
N GLY A 65 5.55 -9.49 -12.21
CA GLY A 65 5.08 -8.88 -13.46
C GLY A 65 4.35 -9.81 -14.44
N ASN A 66 4.68 -11.10 -14.45
CA ASN A 66 3.95 -12.12 -15.22
C ASN A 66 2.83 -12.81 -14.42
N LYS A 67 2.71 -12.56 -13.11
CA LYS A 67 1.73 -13.22 -12.22
C LYS A 67 0.46 -12.41 -12.03
N ILE A 68 0.49 -11.12 -12.33
CA ILE A 68 -0.66 -10.21 -12.20
C ILE A 68 -0.97 -9.53 -13.54
N THR A 69 -2.23 -9.11 -13.71
CA THR A 69 -2.69 -8.41 -14.92
C THR A 69 -2.47 -6.90 -14.85
N GLN A 70 -2.25 -6.36 -13.65
CA GLN A 70 -2.04 -4.94 -13.41
C GLN A 70 -0.74 -4.44 -14.04
N ARG A 71 -0.76 -3.21 -14.57
CA ARG A 71 0.45 -2.53 -15.06
C ARG A 71 1.14 -1.82 -13.89
N PRO A 72 2.48 -1.88 -13.81
CA PRO A 72 3.21 -1.16 -12.78
C PRO A 72 3.14 0.35 -13.02
N SER A 73 3.13 1.14 -11.94
CA SER A 73 3.18 2.60 -11.99
C SER A 73 4.62 3.13 -11.90
N PRO A 74 4.94 4.30 -12.49
CA PRO A 74 6.29 4.87 -12.48
C PRO A 74 6.86 5.11 -11.07
N LYS A 75 8.08 4.64 -10.81
CA LYS A 75 8.81 4.74 -9.54
C LYS A 75 9.33 6.15 -9.28
N GLU A 76 9.67 6.92 -10.30
CA GLU A 76 10.14 8.30 -10.16
C GLU A 76 9.02 9.17 -9.58
N GLU A 77 7.80 9.05 -10.14
CA GLU A 77 6.62 9.74 -9.65
C GLU A 77 6.19 9.21 -8.26
N CYS A 78 6.35 7.91 -8.01
CA CYS A 78 6.16 7.31 -6.69
C CYS A 78 7.07 7.98 -5.65
N ALA A 79 8.37 8.02 -5.91
CA ALA A 79 9.37 8.61 -5.03
C ALA A 79 9.09 10.09 -4.79
N GLN A 80 8.75 10.84 -5.84
CA GLN A 80 8.37 12.24 -5.72
C GLN A 80 7.17 12.43 -4.80
N ARG A 81 6.12 11.60 -4.92
CA ARG A 81 4.94 11.69 -4.04
C ARG A 81 5.25 11.32 -2.58
N ILE A 82 6.10 10.33 -2.35
CA ILE A 82 6.53 9.95 -1.00
C ILE A 82 7.27 11.12 -0.34
N VAL A 83 8.28 11.68 -1.02
CA VAL A 83 9.06 12.81 -0.51
C VAL A 83 8.18 14.02 -0.27
N ARG A 84 7.32 14.37 -1.24
CA ARG A 84 6.40 15.50 -1.13
C ARG A 84 5.45 15.32 0.06
N GLY A 85 4.87 14.14 0.24
CA GLY A 85 3.98 13.86 1.37
C GLY A 85 4.70 13.94 2.72
N GLY A 86 5.93 13.45 2.79
CA GLY A 86 6.78 13.57 3.98
C GLY A 86 7.09 15.02 4.33
N VAL A 87 7.46 15.86 3.35
CA VAL A 87 7.73 17.29 3.55
C VAL A 87 6.47 18.06 3.95
N LEU A 88 5.33 17.75 3.33
CA LEU A 88 4.04 18.40 3.62
C LEU A 88 3.34 17.85 4.87
N ARG A 89 4.00 16.97 5.66
CA ARG A 89 3.46 16.37 6.89
C ARG A 89 2.14 15.62 6.66
N TYR A 90 1.96 15.03 5.48
CA TYR A 90 0.76 14.26 5.20
C TYR A 90 0.69 13.03 6.12
N ARG A 91 -0.51 12.74 6.62
CA ARG A 91 -0.75 11.53 7.41
C ARG A 91 -0.50 10.27 6.55
N GLU A 92 -0.99 10.31 5.31
CA GLU A 92 -0.97 9.19 4.37
C GLU A 92 -0.66 9.69 2.96
N VAL A 93 0.07 8.88 2.20
CA VAL A 93 0.31 9.07 0.76
C VAL A 93 -0.18 7.82 0.05
N PHE A 94 -1.03 7.95 -0.97
CA PHE A 94 -1.48 6.84 -1.80
C PHE A 94 -0.92 6.98 -3.20
N TYR A 95 -0.30 5.91 -3.71
CA TYR A 95 0.16 5.90 -5.10
C TYR A 95 0.13 4.49 -5.72
N PRO A 96 -0.49 4.31 -6.90
CA PRO A 96 -1.31 5.29 -7.63
C PRO A 96 -2.65 5.56 -6.92
N TYR A 97 -3.01 6.84 -6.75
CA TYR A 97 -4.16 7.24 -5.93
C TYR A 97 -5.48 6.61 -6.40
N TRP A 98 -5.78 6.70 -7.69
CA TRP A 98 -7.07 6.26 -8.24
C TRP A 98 -7.24 4.74 -8.30
N ALA A 99 -6.15 3.97 -8.30
CA ALA A 99 -6.27 2.51 -8.22
C ALA A 99 -6.45 2.02 -6.77
N LEU A 100 -5.88 2.75 -5.80
CA LEU A 100 -5.85 2.31 -4.40
C LEU A 100 -6.98 2.89 -3.55
N LYS A 101 -7.25 4.20 -3.65
CA LYS A 101 -8.17 4.83 -2.71
C LYS A 101 -9.61 4.31 -2.85
N PRO A 102 -10.16 4.10 -4.06
CA PRO A 102 -11.50 3.54 -4.21
C PRO A 102 -11.59 2.09 -3.72
N THR A 103 -10.58 1.25 -4.02
CA THR A 103 -10.58 -0.16 -3.61
C THR A 103 -10.60 -0.32 -2.09
N LEU A 104 -9.95 0.59 -1.37
CA LEU A 104 -10.02 0.64 0.10
C LEU A 104 -11.42 0.98 0.62
N ILE A 105 -12.12 1.91 -0.02
CA ILE A 105 -13.48 2.30 0.40
C ILE A 105 -14.48 1.18 0.11
N TYR A 106 -14.40 0.57 -1.07
CA TYR A 106 -15.35 -0.48 -1.47
C TYR A 106 -15.16 -1.80 -0.70
N ARG A 107 -13.96 -2.08 -0.17
CA ARG A 107 -13.72 -3.27 0.66
C ARG A 107 -14.64 -3.34 1.88
N GLU A 108 -14.92 -2.20 2.51
CA GLU A 108 -15.79 -2.17 3.70
C GLU A 108 -17.27 -2.35 3.33
N LEU A 109 -17.65 -2.01 2.10
CA LEU A 109 -19.04 -2.06 1.64
C LEU A 109 -19.41 -3.41 0.98
N LEU A 110 -18.50 -4.00 0.22
CA LEU A 110 -18.75 -5.18 -0.62
C LEU A 110 -17.55 -6.16 -0.58
N PRO A 111 -17.31 -6.85 0.55
CA PRO A 111 -16.13 -7.69 0.73
C PRO A 111 -16.05 -8.84 -0.28
N ASP A 112 -17.14 -9.58 -0.51
CA ASP A 112 -17.15 -10.73 -1.42
C ASP A 112 -16.88 -10.32 -2.88
N LEU A 113 -17.42 -9.17 -3.31
CA LEU A 113 -17.15 -8.62 -4.64
C LEU A 113 -15.67 -8.24 -4.78
N MET A 114 -15.09 -7.64 -3.75
CA MET A 114 -13.68 -7.25 -3.77
C MET A 114 -12.75 -8.47 -3.84
N ASP A 115 -13.07 -9.56 -3.13
CA ASP A 115 -12.29 -10.80 -3.20
C ASP A 115 -12.31 -11.40 -4.62
N GLN A 116 -13.46 -11.36 -5.30
CA GLN A 116 -13.58 -11.78 -6.70
C GLN A 116 -12.76 -10.89 -7.65
N VAL A 117 -12.87 -9.57 -7.51
CA VAL A 117 -12.12 -8.59 -8.33
C VAL A 117 -10.62 -8.76 -8.15
N ILE A 118 -10.17 -8.95 -6.91
CA ILE A 118 -8.76 -9.20 -6.60
C ILE A 118 -8.31 -10.51 -7.26
N GLY A 119 -9.09 -11.59 -7.13
CA GLY A 119 -8.79 -12.89 -7.74
C GLY A 119 -8.64 -12.85 -9.26
N TYR A 120 -9.51 -12.10 -9.95
CA TYR A 120 -9.44 -11.90 -11.41
C TYR A 120 -8.13 -11.22 -11.88
N GLY A 121 -7.44 -10.54 -10.97
CA GLY A 121 -6.17 -9.88 -11.23
C GLY A 121 -4.96 -10.81 -11.36
N TYR A 122 -5.09 -12.12 -11.07
CA TYR A 122 -3.98 -13.07 -11.02
C TYR A 122 -3.99 -14.04 -12.21
N ARG A 123 -2.79 -14.32 -12.74
CA ARG A 123 -2.53 -15.35 -13.76
C ARG A 123 -2.05 -16.62 -13.07
N LEU A 124 -2.99 -17.51 -12.76
CA LEU A 124 -2.71 -18.71 -11.97
C LEU A 124 -1.69 -19.64 -12.66
N GLU A 125 -1.67 -19.66 -13.99
CA GLU A 125 -0.71 -20.43 -14.80
C GLU A 125 0.76 -20.02 -14.60
N ASN A 126 1.01 -18.85 -14.04
CA ASN A 126 2.36 -18.34 -13.76
C ASN A 126 2.71 -18.39 -12.26
N ILE A 127 1.82 -18.94 -11.43
CA ILE A 127 1.94 -18.99 -9.96
C ILE A 127 1.98 -20.44 -9.47
N LEU A 128 1.09 -21.29 -10.00
CA LEU A 128 1.01 -22.73 -9.73
C LEU A 128 1.92 -23.50 -10.68
#